data_AF-A0A6C0C5I9-F1
#
_entry.id   AF-A0A6C0C5I9-F1
#
_cell.length_a   1.000
_cell.length_b   1.000
_cell.length_c   1.000
_cell.angle_alpha   90.00
_cell.angle_beta   90.00
_cell.angle_gamma   90.00
#
_symmetry.space_group_name_H-M   'P 1'
#
loop_
_entity.id
_entity.type
_entity.pdbx_description
1 polymer ?
#
loop_
_entity_poly.entity_id
_entity_poly.type
_entity_poly.pdbx_seq_one_letter_code
_entity_poly.pdbx_strand_id
1 'polypeptide(L)'
;MTVFQILEKIYLDKNTGNYEKIFILNNKPNDVNLTQYIKQIPRNKLSPFDNFYNNEQHCFYAFIDPRNNYSFLNQNDIDLLINILTDSGYKIEYNMMKLLKNNKKNDIFCFISK
;
A
#
# COMPACT_ATOMS: atom_id res chain seq x y z
N MET A 1 -13.10 12.92 -9.31
CA MET A 1 -11.70 12.47 -9.33
C MET A 1 -11.34 12.04 -7.93
N THR A 2 -11.22 10.74 -7.72
CA THR A 2 -10.88 10.20 -6.39
C THR A 2 -9.39 9.90 -6.41
N VAL A 3 -8.62 10.61 -5.58
CA VAL A 3 -7.18 10.39 -5.48
C VAL A 3 -6.93 9.43 -4.32
N PHE A 4 -6.16 8.39 -4.58
CA PHE A 4 -5.69 7.45 -3.57
C PHE A 4 -4.20 7.61 -3.34
N GLN A 5 -3.79 7.35 -2.11
CA GLN A 5 -2.40 7.44 -1.69
C GLN A 5 -1.88 6.03 -1.46
N ILE A 6 -0.82 5.67 -2.19
CA ILE A 6 -0.07 4.44 -1.96
C ILE A 6 1.05 4.75 -0.97
N LEU A 7 1.10 3.96 0.10
CA LEU A 7 2.12 4.05 1.13
C LEU A 7 2.98 2.79 1.14
N GLU A 8 4.23 2.94 1.58
CA GLU A 8 5.09 1.83 1.98
C GLU A 8 4.93 1.60 3.49
N LYS A 9 4.70 0.36 3.90
CA LYS A 9 4.68 0.00 5.32
C LYS A 9 5.49 -1.25 5.58
N ILE A 10 6.19 -1.27 6.71
CA ILE A 10 6.93 -2.44 7.16
C ILE A 10 5.93 -3.50 7.62
N TYR A 11 6.03 -4.68 7.04
CA TYR A 11 5.22 -5.86 7.34
C TYR A 11 6.13 -7.02 7.73
N LEU A 12 5.71 -7.79 8.73
CA LEU A 12 6.38 -9.01 9.12
C LEU A 12 5.70 -10.17 8.38
N ASP A 13 6.39 -10.78 7.44
CA ASP A 13 5.93 -12.01 6.84
C ASP A 13 6.09 -13.16 7.85
N LYS A 14 4.97 -13.78 8.21
CA LYS A 14 4.92 -14.86 9.19
C LYS A 14 5.55 -16.16 8.67
N ASN A 15 5.62 -16.32 7.35
CA ASN A 15 6.15 -17.54 6.74
C ASN A 15 7.68 -17.52 6.75
N THR A 16 8.29 -16.38 6.39
CA THR A 16 9.74 -16.22 6.32
C THR A 16 10.35 -15.67 7.61
N GLY A 17 9.55 -15.00 8.45
CA GLY A 17 10.02 -14.31 9.66
C GLY A 17 10.73 -12.98 9.38
N ASN A 18 10.75 -12.53 8.12
CA ASN A 18 11.45 -11.32 7.70
C ASN A 18 10.53 -10.10 7.66
N TYR A 19 11.14 -8.93 7.90
CA TYR A 19 10.48 -7.65 7.73
C TYR A 19 10.66 -7.16 6.30
N GLU A 20 9.55 -6.97 5.61
CA GLU A 20 9.52 -6.48 4.23
C GLU A 20 8.71 -5.19 4.15
N LYS A 21 9.12 -4.28 3.26
CA LYS A 21 8.33 -3.09 2.95
C LYS A 21 7.35 -3.44 1.85
N ILE A 22 6.06 -3.37 2.18
CA ILE A 22 4.95 -3.67 1.27
C ILE A 22 4.20 -2.40 0.89
N PHE A 23 3.51 -2.45 -0.24
CA PHE A 23 2.64 -1.37 -0.69
C PHE A 23 1.22 -1.50 -0.13
N ILE A 24 0.70 -0.41 0.43
CA ILE A 24 -0.63 -0.35 1.03
C ILE A 24 -1.44 0.86 0.55
N LEU A 25 -2.75 0.74 0.68
CA LEU A 25 -3.74 1.80 0.57
C LEU A 25 -4.45 1.97 1.93
N ASN A 26 -4.67 3.23 2.33
CA ASN A 26 -5.47 3.53 3.53
C ASN A 26 -6.97 3.36 3.28
N ASN A 27 -7.42 3.69 2.06
CA ASN A 27 -8.82 3.66 1.69
C ASN A 27 -9.05 2.59 0.63
N LYS A 28 -10.13 1.82 0.78
CA LYS A 28 -10.52 0.83 -0.21
C LYS A 28 -10.97 1.55 -1.49
N PRO A 29 -10.40 1.24 -2.66
CA PRO A 29 -10.96 1.71 -3.92
C PRO A 29 -12.28 0.97 -4.21
N ASN A 30 -13.28 1.69 -4.72
CA ASN A 30 -14.56 1.10 -5.14
C ASN A 30 -14.49 0.47 -6.56
N ASP A 31 -13.28 0.24 -7.08
CA ASP A 31 -13.06 -0.29 -8.43
C ASP A 31 -12.84 -1.82 -8.36
N VAL A 32 -13.64 -2.57 -9.10
CA VAL A 32 -13.56 -4.04 -9.18
C VAL A 32 -12.20 -4.49 -9.73
N ASN A 33 -11.65 -3.75 -10.70
CA ASN A 33 -10.40 -4.13 -11.37
C ASN A 33 -9.20 -4.04 -10.44
N LEU A 34 -9.21 -3.07 -9.51
CA LEU A 34 -8.11 -2.90 -8.54
C LEU A 34 -8.34 -3.73 -7.29
N THR A 35 -9.60 -3.94 -6.90
CA THR A 35 -9.96 -4.70 -5.68
C THR A 35 -9.49 -6.15 -5.73
N GLN A 36 -9.39 -6.77 -6.91
CA GLN A 36 -8.86 -8.14 -7.05
C GLN A 36 -7.39 -8.27 -6.61
N TYR A 37 -6.61 -7.19 -6.73
CA TYR A 37 -5.19 -7.17 -6.36
C TYR A 37 -4.96 -6.62 -4.95
N ILE A 38 -6.03 -6.45 -4.16
CA ILE A 38 -5.97 -5.85 -2.83
C ILE A 38 -6.51 -6.83 -1.80
N LYS A 39 -5.73 -7.02 -0.74
CA LYS A 39 -6.13 -7.80 0.43
C LYS A 39 -6.13 -6.93 1.68
N GLN A 40 -7.23 -6.99 2.42
CA GLN A 40 -7.30 -6.34 3.73
C GLN A 40 -6.44 -7.11 4.73
N ILE A 41 -5.53 -6.41 5.39
CA ILE A 41 -4.66 -6.97 6.43
C ILE A 41 -4.83 -6.19 7.73
N PRO A 42 -4.78 -6.87 8.89
CA PRO A 42 -4.73 -6.17 10.17
C PRO A 42 -3.40 -5.45 10.31
N ARG A 43 -3.40 -4.32 11.02
CA ARG A 43 -2.17 -3.67 11.43
C ARG A 43 -1.36 -4.61 12.31
N ASN A 44 -0.10 -4.87 11.93
CA ASN A 44 0.86 -5.47 12.84
C ASN A 44 1.20 -4.46 13.94
N LYS A 45 1.09 -4.88 15.19
CA LYS A 45 1.50 -4.08 16.34
C LYS A 45 2.98 -4.36 16.61
N LEU A 46 3.75 -3.31 16.89
CA LEU A 46 5.12 -3.46 17.35
C LEU A 46 5.14 -3.82 18.84
N SER A 47 4.10 -3.40 19.57
CA SER A 47 3.94 -3.67 20.99
C SER A 47 2.49 -3.95 21.38
N PRO A 48 2.23 -4.79 22.40
CA PRO A 48 0.91 -4.92 23.03
C PRO A 48 0.33 -3.59 23.53
N PHE A 49 1.18 -2.61 23.85
CA PHE A 49 0.78 -1.30 24.40
C PHE A 49 0.48 -0.25 23.33
N ASP A 50 0.73 -0.51 22.04
CA ASP A 50 0.49 0.44 20.94
C ASP A 50 -0.98 0.85 20.80
N ASN A 51 -1.91 0.09 21.38
CA ASN A 51 -3.34 0.38 21.27
C ASN A 51 -3.78 1.63 22.05
N PHE A 52 -3.09 2.00 23.13
CA PHE A 52 -3.58 3.06 24.03
C PHE A 52 -3.42 4.47 23.47
N TYR A 53 -2.45 4.69 22.59
CA TYR A 53 -2.09 6.03 22.09
C TYR A 53 -2.25 6.19 20.58
N ASN A 54 -2.71 5.15 19.88
CA ASN A 54 -2.62 5.12 18.42
C ASN A 54 -3.99 5.23 17.74
N ASN A 55 -4.26 6.40 17.16
CA ASN A 55 -5.47 6.71 16.40
C ASN A 55 -5.43 6.23 14.93
N GLU A 56 -4.40 5.50 14.51
CA GLU A 56 -4.35 4.95 13.14
C GLU A 56 -5.42 3.88 12.90
N GLN A 57 -5.78 3.71 11.62
CA GLN A 57 -6.70 2.68 11.16
C GLN A 57 -6.24 1.27 11.59
N HIS A 58 -7.22 0.45 11.99
CA HIS A 58 -6.98 -0.92 12.45
C HIS A 58 -6.54 -1.89 11.34
N CYS A 59 -6.92 -1.60 10.09
CA CYS A 59 -6.64 -2.44 8.93
C CYS A 59 -6.12 -1.57 7.79
N PHE A 60 -5.27 -2.15 6.95
CA PHE A 60 -4.80 -1.56 5.70
C PHE A 60 -5.14 -2.47 4.52
N TYR A 61 -5.09 -1.92 3.32
CA TYR A 61 -5.34 -2.63 2.07
C TYR A 61 -4.02 -2.84 1.35
N ALA A 62 -3.44 -4.04 1.44
CA ALA A 62 -2.15 -4.36 0.85
C ALA A 62 -2.28 -4.94 -0.55
N PHE A 63 -1.32 -4.65 -1.42
CA PHE A 63 -1.27 -5.23 -2.76
C PHE A 63 -0.73 -6.65 -2.73
N ILE A 64 -1.41 -7.57 -3.42
CA ILE A 64 -1.00 -8.98 -3.54
C ILE A 64 -0.23 -9.22 -4.84
N ASP A 65 0.68 -10.17 -4.82
CA ASP A 65 1.36 -10.62 -6.04
C ASP A 65 0.38 -11.44 -6.90
N PRO A 66 0.10 -11.03 -8.16
CA PRO A 66 -0.77 -11.79 -9.05
C PRO A 66 -0.22 -13.18 -9.43
N ARG A 67 1.10 -13.39 -9.30
CA ARG A 67 1.75 -14.69 -9.52
C ARG A 67 1.56 -15.63 -8.32
N ASN A 68 1.41 -15.06 -7.12
CA ASN A 68 1.29 -15.78 -5.88
C ASN A 68 0.39 -15.03 -4.88
N ASN A 69 -0.88 -15.42 -4.81
CA ASN A 69 -1.90 -14.79 -3.96
C ASN A 69 -1.59 -14.79 -2.45
N TYR A 70 -0.54 -15.51 -2.02
CA TYR A 70 -0.12 -15.57 -0.62
C TYR A 70 0.94 -14.52 -0.27
N SER A 71 1.62 -13.93 -1.24
CA SER A 71 2.64 -12.90 -1.03
C SER A 71 2.13 -11.50 -1.35
N PHE A 72 2.72 -10.51 -0.69
CA PHE A 72 2.45 -9.10 -0.93
C PHE A 72 3.53 -8.51 -1.85
N LEU A 73 3.16 -7.50 -2.62
CA LEU A 73 4.14 -6.76 -3.42
C LEU A 73 5.07 -5.98 -2.49
N ASN A 74 6.37 -6.19 -2.68
CA ASN A 74 7.44 -5.50 -1.95
C ASN A 74 8.21 -4.54 -2.86
N GLN A 75 9.25 -3.88 -2.32
CA GLN A 75 10.06 -2.91 -3.07
C GLN A 75 10.72 -3.45 -4.34
N ASN A 76 10.92 -4.77 -4.47
CA ASN A 76 11.49 -5.36 -5.69
C ASN A 76 10.43 -5.55 -6.78
N ASP A 77 9.15 -5.49 -6.44
CA ASP A 77 8.02 -5.73 -7.35
C ASP A 77 7.34 -4.41 -7.79
N ILE A 78 8.07 -3.29 -7.79
CA ILE A 78 7.53 -1.98 -8.23
C ILE A 78 6.96 -2.04 -9.65
N ASP A 79 7.65 -2.75 -10.55
CA ASP A 79 7.21 -2.88 -11.95
C ASP A 79 5.82 -3.55 -12.03
N LEU A 80 5.57 -4.56 -11.20
CA LEU A 80 4.27 -5.24 -11.14
C LEU A 80 3.18 -4.32 -10.58
N LEU A 81 3.50 -3.51 -9.56
CA LEU A 81 2.57 -2.51 -9.04
C LEU A 81 2.16 -1.52 -10.14
N ILE A 82 3.12 -1.00 -10.90
CA ILE A 82 2.86 -0.05 -11.99
C ILE A 82 2.01 -0.69 -13.09
N ASN A 83 2.28 -1.94 -13.46
CA ASN A 83 1.48 -2.68 -14.43
C ASN A 83 0.03 -2.86 -13.94
N ILE A 84 -0.17 -3.31 -12.70
CA ILE A 84 -1.51 -3.46 -12.10
C ILE A 84 -2.29 -2.15 -12.13
N LEU A 85 -1.65 -1.04 -11.78
CA LEU A 85 -2.28 0.28 -11.79
C LEU A 85 -2.68 0.71 -13.21
N THR A 86 -1.78 0.50 -14.17
CA THR A 86 -1.98 0.86 -15.58
C THR A 86 -3.11 0.02 -16.20
N ASP A 87 -3.11 -1.29 -15.98
CA ASP A 87 -4.14 -2.22 -16.44
C ASP A 87 -5.51 -1.93 -15.80
N SER A 88 -5.49 -1.44 -14.55
CA SER A 88 -6.70 -0.99 -13.85
C SER A 88 -7.18 0.40 -14.30
N GLY A 89 -6.45 1.08 -15.19
CA GLY A 89 -6.77 2.40 -15.73
C GLY A 89 -6.49 3.57 -14.77
N TYR A 90 -5.64 3.36 -13.77
CA TYR A 90 -5.20 4.41 -12.86
C TYR A 90 -3.98 5.15 -13.43
N LYS A 91 -3.93 6.46 -13.18
CA LYS A 91 -2.79 7.31 -13.55
C LYS A 91 -2.01 7.70 -12.31
N ILE A 92 -0.68 7.74 -12.43
CA ILE A 92 0.21 8.20 -11.37
C ILE A 92 0.29 9.73 -11.39
N GLU A 93 -0.05 10.37 -10.28
CA GLU A 93 -0.13 11.83 -10.13
C GLU A 93 1.21 12.42 -9.66
N TYR A 94 2.14 12.61 -10.60
CA TYR A 94 3.48 13.16 -10.34
C TYR A 94 3.48 14.57 -9.74
N ASN A 95 2.49 15.39 -10.10
CA ASN A 95 2.38 16.76 -9.59
C ASN A 95 2.16 16.78 -8.08
N MET A 96 1.37 15.85 -7.54
CA MET A 96 1.12 15.73 -6.10
C MET A 96 2.35 15.23 -5.36
N MET A 97 3.13 14.32 -5.96
CA MET A 97 4.41 13.89 -5.38
C MET A 97 5.40 15.05 -5.24
N LYS A 98 5.43 15.98 -6.21
CA LYS A 98 6.32 17.16 -6.16
C LYS A 98 6.03 18.06 -4.95
N LEU A 99 4.76 18.19 -4.56
CA LEU A 99 4.35 18.97 -3.39
C LEU A 99 4.81 18.35 -2.07
N LEU A 100 4.97 17.02 -2.04
CA LEU A 100 5.33 16.28 -0.84
C LEU A 100 6.82 16.06 -0.65
N LYS A 101 7.66 16.24 -1.68
CA LYS A 101 9.13 16.22 -1.52
C LYS A 101 9.64 17.22 -0.46
N ASN A 102 8.88 18.27 -0.17
CA ASN A 102 9.22 19.28 0.84
C ASN A 102 8.83 18.86 2.27
N ASN A 103 7.92 17.90 2.42
CA ASN A 103 7.45 17.40 3.70
C ASN A 103 7.99 15.98 3.89
N LYS A 104 8.85 15.74 4.89
CA LYS A 104 9.55 14.46 5.18
C LYS A 104 8.64 13.26 5.52
N LYS A 105 7.53 13.04 4.81
CA LYS A 105 6.71 11.84 4.92
C LYS A 105 7.34 10.76 4.04
N ASN A 106 8.28 10.02 4.63
CA ASN A 106 9.07 8.98 3.96
C ASN A 106 8.26 7.73 3.58
N ASP A 107 7.01 7.64 4.03
CA ASP A 107 6.17 6.46 3.83
C ASP A 107 5.32 6.55 2.55
N ILE A 108 5.34 7.67 1.83
CA ILE A 108 4.50 7.87 0.64
C ILE A 108 5.23 7.38 -0.60
N PHE A 109 4.69 6.37 -1.27
CA PHE A 109 5.21 5.89 -2.54
C PHE A 109 4.73 6.76 -3.69
N CYS A 110 3.41 6.82 -3.92
CA CYS A 110 2.83 7.63 -5.00
C CYS A 110 1.35 7.96 -4.75
N PHE A 111 0.81 8.84 -5.59
CA PHE A 111 -0.62 9.13 -5.67
C PHE A 111 -1.16 8.58 -6.97
N ILE A 112 -2.34 7.99 -6.91
CA ILE A 112 -3.03 7.45 -8.09
C ILE A 112 -4.41 8.10 -8.21
N SER A 113 -4.85 8.35 -9.44
CA SER A 113 -6.16 8.91 -9.73
C SER A 113 -6.83 8.17 -10.88
N LYS A 114 -8.16 8.25 -10.89
CA LYS A 114 -9.02 7.85 -11.99
C LYS A 114 -10.14 8.88 -12.16
#